data_AF-K1T893-F1
#
_entry.id   AF-K1T893-F1
#
_cell.length_a   1.000
_cell.length_b   1.000
_cell.length_c   1.000
_cell.angle_alpha   90.00
_cell.angle_beta   90.00
_cell.angle_gamma   90.00
#
_symmetry.space_group_name_H-M   'P 1'
#
loop_
_entity.id
_entity.type
_entity.pdbx_description
1 polymer ?
#
loop_
_entity_poly.entity_id
_entity_poly.type
_entity_poly.pdbx_seq_one_letter_code
_entity_poly.pdbx_strand_id
1 'polypeptide(L)'
;TLQKEANAKHGFTAEQTLEIAQKLYEKKLITYPRTGSRYIPEDVFAEIPKLLAFIGTQPEWKDKVRAKAAPTRRSVDDGKVTDHHALLVTGEKPLFLSKEDNTIYQMIAGRMVEAFSEKCVKDVTTVTAECAGVEFTVKGSVVKQTGWRAVYGEEKEEITIPGWQEGDTLTPKGSSITEGKTKPKPLHTEATLLSAMETAGKEIEDDALRQAMKDCGIGTPATRASIIETLFKRGYMERCKKSLVPTEKGLALNSVVKTMRIADVAMTGEWEKELARIERGELSDDTFRKEIEAYTREITSELISCD
;
A
#
# COMPACT_ATOMS: atom_id res chain seq x y z
N THR A 1 -0.25 3.56 0.21
CA THR A 1 0.93 4.29 0.67
C THR A 1 1.13 5.47 -0.26
N LEU A 2 1.78 6.53 0.19
CA LEU A 2 1.93 7.79 -0.56
C LEU A 2 2.50 7.56 -1.97
N GLN A 3 3.59 6.79 -2.08
CA GLN A 3 4.24 6.46 -3.37
C GLN A 3 3.29 5.77 -4.36
N LYS A 4 2.53 4.76 -3.92
CA LYS A 4 1.60 4.03 -4.81
C LYS A 4 0.49 4.93 -5.33
N GLU A 5 -0.05 5.81 -4.48
CA GLU A 5 -1.10 6.74 -4.89
C GLU A 5 -0.57 7.86 -5.76
N ALA A 6 0.61 8.40 -5.44
CA ALA A 6 1.29 9.42 -6.22
C ALA A 6 1.58 8.92 -7.64
N ASN A 7 2.05 7.66 -7.76
CA ASN A 7 2.23 7.02 -9.05
C ASN A 7 0.91 6.82 -9.81
N ALA A 8 -0.12 6.30 -9.14
CA ALA A 8 -1.40 6.02 -9.78
C ALA A 8 -2.11 7.30 -10.28
N LYS A 9 -2.15 8.34 -9.43
CA LYS A 9 -2.89 9.59 -9.67
C LYS A 9 -2.10 10.63 -10.48
N HIS A 10 -0.78 10.72 -10.26
CA HIS A 10 0.05 11.81 -10.80
C HIS A 10 1.23 11.32 -11.64
N GLY A 11 1.51 10.01 -11.68
CA GLY A 11 2.59 9.44 -12.47
C GLY A 11 3.99 9.64 -11.87
N PHE A 12 4.10 10.14 -10.64
CA PHE A 12 5.39 10.24 -9.96
C PHE A 12 6.01 8.86 -9.74
N THR A 13 7.33 8.76 -9.90
CA THR A 13 8.05 7.55 -9.52
C THR A 13 8.09 7.42 -8.00
N ALA A 14 8.40 6.21 -7.52
CA ALA A 14 8.61 5.95 -6.11
C ALA A 14 9.71 6.84 -5.52
N GLU A 15 10.80 7.04 -6.27
CA GLU A 15 11.95 7.89 -5.89
C GLU A 15 11.56 9.36 -5.85
N GLN A 16 10.96 9.90 -6.92
CA GLN A 16 10.50 11.29 -6.96
C GLN A 16 9.57 11.63 -5.79
N THR A 17 8.62 10.73 -5.49
CA THR A 17 7.71 10.92 -4.36
C THR A 17 8.47 10.97 -3.03
N LEU A 18 9.47 10.11 -2.85
CA LEU A 18 10.29 10.07 -1.63
C LEU A 18 11.18 11.31 -1.51
N GLU A 19 11.80 11.77 -2.59
CA GLU A 19 12.61 13.00 -2.62
C GLU A 19 11.78 14.23 -2.27
N ILE A 20 10.58 14.36 -2.85
CA ILE A 20 9.66 15.45 -2.53
C ILE A 20 9.23 15.38 -1.06
N ALA A 21 8.86 14.20 -0.56
CA ALA A 21 8.49 14.04 0.84
C ALA A 21 9.65 14.36 1.78
N GLN A 22 10.87 13.95 1.44
CA GLN A 22 12.09 14.28 2.19
C GLN A 22 12.31 15.80 2.25
N LYS A 23 12.17 16.49 1.11
CA LYS A 23 12.26 17.96 1.04
C LYS A 23 11.19 18.66 1.87
N LEU A 24 9.95 18.16 1.86
CA LEU A 24 8.87 18.68 2.70
C LEU A 24 9.16 18.48 4.20
N TYR A 25 9.73 17.34 4.56
CA TYR A 25 10.15 17.02 5.93
C TYR A 25 11.29 17.94 6.41
N GLU A 26 12.30 18.18 5.57
CA GLU A 26 13.40 19.10 5.87
C GLU A 26 12.93 20.55 6.04
N LYS A 27 11.86 20.93 5.33
CA LYS A 27 11.12 22.18 5.52
C LYS A 27 10.17 22.17 6.73
N LYS A 28 10.13 21.06 7.50
CA LYS A 28 9.27 20.84 8.66
C LYS A 28 7.76 20.87 8.37
N LEU A 29 7.35 20.68 7.12
CA LEU A 29 5.94 20.72 6.70
C LEU A 29 5.21 19.41 6.93
N ILE A 30 5.94 18.30 6.98
CA ILE A 30 5.42 16.95 7.25
C ILE A 30 6.32 16.25 8.26
N THR A 31 5.82 15.17 8.87
CA THR A 31 6.61 14.30 9.74
C THR A 31 7.50 13.35 8.94
N TYR A 32 8.31 12.54 9.63
CA TYR A 32 9.32 11.70 8.97
C TYR A 32 8.72 10.79 7.87
N PRO A 33 9.16 10.91 6.61
CA PRO A 33 8.44 10.32 5.47
C PRO A 33 8.83 8.85 5.18
N ARG A 34 9.91 8.35 5.78
CA ARG A 34 10.38 6.96 5.60
C ARG A 34 9.81 6.06 6.69
N THR A 35 8.48 6.02 6.77
CA THR A 35 7.74 5.23 7.76
C THR A 35 6.96 4.11 7.08
N GLY A 36 6.95 2.92 7.70
CA GLY A 36 6.06 1.81 7.33
C GLY A 36 4.71 1.87 8.05
N SER A 37 4.63 2.65 9.13
CA SER A 37 3.44 2.69 9.99
C SER A 37 2.28 3.40 9.32
N ARG A 38 1.08 2.92 9.65
CA ARG A 38 -0.21 3.56 9.33
C ARG A 38 -0.94 4.04 10.58
N TYR A 39 -0.27 3.95 11.74
CA TYR A 39 -0.80 4.27 13.04
C TYR A 39 -0.02 5.42 13.67
N ILE A 40 -0.69 6.15 14.53
CA ILE A 40 -0.11 7.17 15.39
C ILE A 40 -0.31 6.77 16.86
N PRO A 41 0.61 7.17 17.75
CA PRO A 41 0.44 6.97 19.18
C PRO A 41 -0.57 7.94 19.79
N GLU A 42 -1.00 7.67 21.03
CA GLU A 42 -2.02 8.46 21.74
C GLU A 42 -1.60 9.92 21.99
N ASP A 43 -0.33 10.16 22.26
CA ASP A 43 0.22 11.50 22.47
C ASP A 43 0.16 12.34 21.19
N VAL A 44 0.45 11.74 20.03
CA VAL A 44 0.30 12.39 18.72
C VAL A 44 -1.19 12.61 18.39
N PHE A 45 -2.08 11.70 18.81
CA PHE A 45 -3.52 11.88 18.60
C PHE A 45 -4.06 13.15 19.28
N ALA A 46 -3.49 13.55 20.42
CA ALA A 46 -3.89 14.77 21.12
C ALA A 46 -3.71 16.05 20.28
N GLU A 47 -2.76 16.06 19.33
CA GLU A 47 -2.51 17.19 18.43
C GLU A 47 -3.40 17.20 17.18
N ILE A 48 -4.06 16.08 16.86
CA ILE A 48 -4.84 15.92 15.61
C ILE A 48 -5.96 16.95 15.46
N PRO A 49 -6.78 17.29 16.48
CA PRO A 49 -7.79 18.33 16.36
C PRO A 49 -7.22 19.67 15.89
N LYS A 50 -6.05 20.07 16.41
CA LYS A 50 -5.36 21.31 16.05
C LYS A 50 -4.81 21.25 14.63
N LEU A 51 -4.20 20.12 14.23
CA LEU A 51 -3.70 19.93 12.87
C LEU A 51 -4.81 19.90 11.83
N LEU A 52 -5.96 19.28 12.13
CA LEU A 52 -7.14 19.32 11.26
C LEU A 52 -7.68 20.75 11.13
N ALA A 53 -7.77 21.49 12.23
CA ALA A 53 -8.18 22.90 12.20
C ALA A 53 -7.23 23.74 11.31
N PHE A 54 -5.92 23.50 11.41
CA PHE A 54 -4.92 24.12 10.55
C PHE A 54 -5.12 23.76 9.07
N ILE A 55 -5.29 22.48 8.73
CA ILE A 55 -5.59 22.03 7.35
C ILE A 55 -6.87 22.72 6.85
N GLY A 56 -7.89 22.85 7.69
CA GLY A 56 -9.16 23.52 7.36
C GLY A 56 -9.03 25.03 7.10
N THR A 57 -7.89 25.65 7.38
CA THR A 57 -7.62 27.03 6.96
C THR A 57 -7.17 27.13 5.49
N GLN A 58 -6.76 26.01 4.89
CA GLN A 58 -6.31 25.95 3.51
C GLN A 58 -7.51 25.91 2.56
N PRO A 59 -7.49 26.68 1.45
CA PRO A 59 -8.60 26.72 0.48
C PRO A 59 -9.06 25.35 -0.02
N GLU A 60 -8.12 24.42 -0.22
CA GLU A 60 -8.35 23.07 -0.73
C GLU A 60 -9.21 22.21 0.21
N TRP A 61 -9.13 22.44 1.52
CA TRP A 61 -9.72 21.56 2.55
C TRP A 61 -10.75 22.22 3.44
N LYS A 62 -10.93 23.54 3.34
CA LYS A 62 -11.80 24.33 4.21
C LYS A 62 -13.21 23.74 4.37
N ASP A 63 -13.81 23.28 3.27
CA ASP A 63 -15.17 22.71 3.27
C ASP A 63 -15.19 21.19 3.54
N LYS A 64 -14.01 20.56 3.66
CA LYS A 64 -13.86 19.12 3.91
C LYS A 64 -13.56 18.82 5.37
N VAL A 65 -12.94 19.75 6.10
CA VAL A 65 -12.68 19.63 7.53
C VAL A 65 -13.90 20.06 8.33
N ARG A 66 -14.48 19.13 9.10
CA ARG A 66 -15.56 19.43 10.03
C ARG A 66 -15.00 19.89 11.38
N ALA A 67 -14.86 21.20 11.56
CA ALA A 67 -14.20 21.79 12.73
C ALA A 67 -14.77 21.38 14.12
N LYS A 68 -16.01 20.87 14.19
CA LYS A 68 -16.66 20.45 15.45
C LYS A 68 -16.79 18.93 15.61
N ALA A 69 -16.36 18.14 14.62
CA ALA A 69 -16.43 16.68 14.71
C ALA A 69 -15.25 16.14 15.53
N ALA A 70 -15.51 15.18 16.40
CA ALA A 70 -14.44 14.45 17.10
C ALA A 70 -13.68 13.58 16.08
N PRO A 71 -12.34 13.68 16.00
CA PRO A 71 -11.53 12.83 15.14
C PRO A 71 -11.74 11.35 15.46
N THR A 72 -11.87 10.51 14.43
CA THR A 72 -11.96 9.06 14.64
C THR A 72 -10.61 8.47 15.02
N ARG A 73 -10.63 7.31 15.70
CA ARG A 73 -9.43 6.71 16.30
C ARG A 73 -8.92 5.48 15.56
N ARG A 74 -9.36 5.25 14.31
CA ARG A 74 -9.04 4.04 13.54
C ARG A 74 -7.53 3.85 13.31
N SER A 75 -6.80 4.97 13.21
CA SER A 75 -5.35 4.99 13.00
C SER A 75 -4.59 5.31 14.29
N VAL A 76 -5.17 5.12 15.47
CA VAL A 76 -4.55 5.39 16.77
C VAL A 76 -4.36 4.07 17.50
N ASP A 77 -3.11 3.64 17.66
CA ASP A 77 -2.77 2.37 18.29
C ASP A 77 -1.26 2.33 18.59
N ASP A 78 -0.85 2.58 19.84
CA ASP A 78 0.55 2.58 20.27
C ASP A 78 1.25 1.25 19.94
N GLY A 79 0.54 0.13 20.05
CA GLY A 79 1.08 -1.21 19.79
C GLY A 79 1.31 -1.53 18.31
N LYS A 80 0.86 -0.66 17.40
CA LYS A 80 1.06 -0.80 15.95
C LYS A 80 1.93 0.31 15.35
N VAL A 81 2.49 1.16 16.19
CA VAL A 81 3.53 2.11 15.79
C VAL A 81 4.86 1.34 15.72
N THR A 82 5.55 1.45 14.59
CA THR A 82 6.90 0.90 14.41
C THR A 82 7.93 1.95 14.86
N ASP A 83 9.17 1.93 14.35
CA ASP A 83 10.19 2.97 14.66
C ASP A 83 9.70 4.42 14.47
N HIS A 84 8.72 4.61 13.59
CA HIS A 84 8.11 5.89 13.28
C HIS A 84 6.59 5.74 13.16
N HIS A 85 5.85 6.78 13.52
CA HIS A 85 4.40 6.84 13.32
C HIS A 85 4.03 7.14 11.87
N ALA A 86 2.74 7.13 11.54
CA ALA A 86 2.23 7.44 10.20
C ALA A 86 2.61 8.86 9.75
N LEU A 87 2.77 9.05 8.44
CA LEU A 87 3.08 10.36 7.86
C LEU A 87 1.93 11.36 8.05
N LEU A 88 2.22 12.51 8.66
CA LEU A 88 1.29 13.60 8.90
C LEU A 88 1.83 14.92 8.34
N VAL A 89 0.94 15.89 8.12
CA VAL A 89 1.36 17.29 8.01
C VAL A 89 1.61 17.86 9.40
N THR A 90 2.47 18.87 9.49
CA THR A 90 2.68 19.65 10.71
C THR A 90 1.80 20.91 10.71
N GLY A 91 1.91 21.73 11.76
CA GLY A 91 1.28 23.05 11.83
C GLY A 91 2.04 24.15 11.08
N GLU A 92 3.14 23.83 10.39
CA GLU A 92 3.94 24.80 9.64
C GLU A 92 3.25 25.17 8.32
N LYS A 93 3.24 26.47 8.01
CA LYS A 93 2.57 26.98 6.80
C LYS A 93 3.35 26.58 5.53
N PRO A 94 2.73 25.89 4.56
CA PRO A 94 3.39 25.52 3.31
C PRO A 94 3.53 26.74 2.40
N LEU A 95 4.64 27.47 2.52
CA LEU A 95 4.93 28.64 1.69
C LEU A 95 5.84 28.27 0.51
N PHE A 96 5.57 28.86 -0.65
CA PHE A 96 6.43 28.77 -1.85
C PHE A 96 6.75 27.33 -2.30
N LEU A 97 5.75 26.44 -2.29
CA LEU A 97 5.91 25.09 -2.81
C LEU A 97 5.85 25.09 -4.35
N SER A 98 6.67 24.25 -4.98
CA SER A 98 6.49 23.92 -6.39
C SER A 98 5.14 23.21 -6.59
N LYS A 99 4.68 23.09 -7.84
CA LYS A 99 3.46 22.34 -8.15
C LYS A 99 3.53 20.89 -7.65
N GLU A 100 4.69 20.26 -7.79
CA GLU A 100 4.93 18.86 -7.41
C GLU A 100 5.02 18.70 -5.88
N ASP A 101 5.77 19.60 -5.22
CA ASP A 101 5.85 19.67 -3.75
C ASP A 101 4.45 19.85 -3.15
N ASN A 102 3.66 20.80 -3.70
CA ASN A 102 2.30 21.04 -3.25
C ASN A 102 1.41 19.82 -3.49
N THR A 103 1.54 19.15 -4.64
CA THR A 103 0.75 17.94 -4.93
C THR A 103 0.97 16.87 -3.84
N ILE A 104 2.22 16.56 -3.51
CA ILE A 104 2.53 15.57 -2.45
C ILE A 104 2.06 16.05 -1.08
N TYR A 105 2.29 17.31 -0.73
CA TYR A 105 1.80 17.87 0.54
C TYR A 105 0.27 17.75 0.66
N GLN A 106 -0.48 18.13 -0.38
CA GLN A 106 -1.93 18.04 -0.39
C GLN A 106 -2.44 16.59 -0.35
N MET A 107 -1.72 15.63 -0.96
CA MET A 107 -2.04 14.21 -0.82
C MET A 107 -1.94 13.73 0.64
N ILE A 108 -0.93 14.19 1.38
CA ILE A 108 -0.74 13.85 2.80
C ILE A 108 -1.83 14.53 3.64
N ALA A 109 -2.08 15.83 3.43
CA ALA A 109 -3.13 16.57 4.12
C ALA A 109 -4.51 15.93 3.90
N GLY A 110 -4.89 15.65 2.65
CA GLY A 110 -6.16 15.03 2.32
C GLY A 110 -6.33 13.64 2.91
N ARG A 111 -5.26 12.82 2.89
CA ARG A 111 -5.27 11.50 3.54
C ARG A 111 -5.45 11.61 5.05
N MET A 112 -4.87 12.62 5.69
CA MET A 112 -5.10 12.92 7.10
C MET A 112 -6.56 13.31 7.36
N VAL A 113 -7.15 14.18 6.53
CA VAL A 113 -8.58 14.54 6.64
C VAL A 113 -9.47 13.29 6.52
N GLU A 114 -9.21 12.39 5.56
CA GLU A 114 -9.95 11.12 5.45
C GLU A 114 -9.79 10.22 6.67
N ALA A 115 -8.55 10.02 7.14
CA ALA A 115 -8.23 9.08 8.22
C ALA A 115 -8.94 9.43 9.54
N PHE A 116 -9.15 10.73 9.77
CA PHE A 116 -9.77 11.25 10.99
C PHE A 116 -11.22 11.72 10.79
N SER A 117 -11.75 11.63 9.57
CA SER A 117 -13.17 11.86 9.28
C SER A 117 -14.06 10.75 9.85
N GLU A 118 -15.36 11.04 9.94
CA GLU A 118 -16.37 10.07 10.33
C GLU A 118 -16.37 8.83 9.40
N LYS A 119 -16.83 7.70 9.94
CA LYS A 119 -17.01 6.48 9.16
C LYS A 119 -18.05 6.68 8.04
N CYS A 120 -17.80 6.05 6.90
CA CYS A 120 -18.84 5.82 5.90
C CYS A 120 -19.74 4.69 6.41
N VAL A 121 -21.05 4.92 6.50
CA VAL A 121 -22.05 3.93 6.88
C VAL A 121 -22.94 3.64 5.68
N LYS A 122 -23.10 2.36 5.37
CA LYS A 122 -23.98 1.89 4.30
C LYS A 122 -24.74 0.65 4.71
N ASP A 123 -25.97 0.56 4.23
CA ASP A 123 -26.77 -0.65 4.31
C ASP A 123 -26.42 -1.51 3.12
N VAL A 124 -26.08 -2.77 3.36
CA VAL A 124 -25.77 -3.74 2.31
C VAL A 124 -26.87 -4.78 2.27
N THR A 125 -27.57 -4.86 1.14
CA THR A 125 -28.61 -5.86 0.93
C THR A 125 -28.03 -6.96 0.04
N THR A 126 -28.18 -8.20 0.46
CA THR A 126 -27.89 -9.38 -0.37
C THR A 126 -29.20 -10.14 -0.52
N VAL A 127 -29.61 -10.38 -1.76
CA VAL A 127 -30.80 -11.16 -2.06
C VAL A 127 -30.35 -12.42 -2.79
N THR A 128 -30.82 -13.54 -2.28
CA THR A 128 -30.68 -14.84 -2.89
C THR A 128 -32.06 -15.29 -3.36
N ALA A 129 -32.17 -15.70 -4.61
CA ALA A 129 -33.42 -16.17 -5.20
C ALA A 129 -33.17 -17.45 -6.00
N GLU A 130 -34.14 -18.35 -5.99
CA GLU A 130 -34.11 -19.55 -6.81
C GLU A 130 -34.92 -19.35 -8.09
N CYS A 131 -34.39 -19.78 -9.23
CA CYS A 131 -35.12 -19.89 -10.47
C CYS A 131 -34.79 -21.23 -11.14
N ALA A 132 -35.81 -22.06 -11.37
CA ALA A 132 -35.66 -23.39 -11.97
C ALA A 132 -34.61 -24.29 -11.26
N GLY A 133 -34.57 -24.28 -9.93
CA GLY A 133 -33.62 -25.07 -9.13
C GLY A 133 -32.20 -24.51 -9.09
N VAL A 134 -31.96 -23.32 -9.65
CA VAL A 134 -30.65 -22.65 -9.63
C VAL A 134 -30.71 -21.40 -8.77
N GLU A 135 -29.72 -21.24 -7.90
CA GLU A 135 -29.59 -20.08 -7.02
C GLU A 135 -28.92 -18.89 -7.74
N PHE A 136 -29.50 -17.71 -7.59
CA PHE A 136 -28.97 -16.44 -8.06
C PHE A 136 -28.78 -15.50 -6.87
N THR A 137 -27.65 -14.79 -6.83
CA THR A 137 -27.36 -13.79 -5.80
C THR A 137 -27.15 -12.42 -6.41
N VAL A 138 -27.78 -11.40 -5.83
CA VAL A 138 -27.51 -9.99 -6.11
C VAL A 138 -27.16 -9.27 -4.83
N LYS A 139 -26.18 -8.37 -4.90
CA LYS A 139 -25.73 -7.55 -3.78
C LYS A 139 -25.83 -6.08 -4.18
N GLY A 140 -26.49 -5.30 -3.33
CA GLY A 140 -26.62 -3.86 -3.47
C GLY A 140 -26.26 -3.14 -2.18
N SER A 141 -26.09 -1.82 -2.25
CA SER A 141 -25.93 -1.03 -1.04
C SER A 141 -26.46 0.40 -1.16
N VAL A 142 -26.84 0.96 -0.02
CA VAL A 142 -27.33 2.35 0.10
C VAL A 142 -26.48 3.07 1.14
N VAL A 143 -25.83 4.17 0.75
CA VAL A 143 -25.03 4.99 1.66
C VAL A 143 -25.94 5.79 2.58
N LYS A 144 -25.82 5.57 3.90
CA LYS A 144 -26.55 6.32 4.94
C LYS A 144 -25.77 7.50 5.47
N GLN A 145 -24.45 7.38 5.51
CA GLN A 145 -23.52 8.43 5.91
C GLN A 145 -22.27 8.33 5.03
N THR A 146 -21.96 9.38 4.28
CA THR A 146 -20.82 9.38 3.36
C THR A 146 -19.48 9.30 4.09
N GLY A 147 -19.38 9.95 5.26
CA GLY A 147 -18.17 9.97 6.09
C GLY A 147 -16.94 10.44 5.30
N TRP A 148 -15.80 9.77 5.53
CA TRP A 148 -14.52 10.04 4.86
C TRP A 148 -14.60 10.05 3.32
N ARG A 149 -15.55 9.35 2.68
CA ARG A 149 -15.69 9.37 1.21
C ARG A 149 -16.03 10.77 0.67
N ALA A 150 -16.60 11.65 1.50
CA ALA A 150 -16.95 13.02 1.12
C ALA A 150 -15.72 13.92 0.91
N VAL A 151 -14.55 13.52 1.43
CA VAL A 151 -13.31 14.31 1.34
C VAL A 151 -12.90 14.49 -0.13
N TYR A 152 -12.77 13.39 -0.87
CA TYR A 152 -12.50 13.43 -2.31
C TYR A 152 -13.75 13.37 -3.19
N GLY A 153 -14.95 13.21 -2.60
CA GLY A 153 -16.19 13.12 -3.35
C GLY A 153 -16.27 11.83 -4.17
N GLU A 154 -15.79 10.72 -3.63
CA GLU A 154 -15.87 9.41 -4.30
C GLU A 154 -17.32 8.90 -4.29
N GLU A 155 -18.09 9.30 -5.30
CA GLU A 155 -19.39 8.72 -5.62
C GLU A 155 -19.17 7.49 -6.51
N LYS A 156 -19.37 6.30 -5.96
CA LYS A 156 -19.53 5.09 -6.77
C LYS A 156 -21.01 4.90 -7.02
N GLU A 157 -21.36 4.53 -8.24
CA GLU A 157 -22.69 3.99 -8.52
C GLU A 157 -22.87 2.72 -7.68
N GLU A 158 -23.73 2.79 -6.67
CA GLU A 158 -24.10 1.66 -5.83
C GLU A 158 -25.41 1.08 -6.37
N ILE A 159 -25.43 -0.23 -6.62
CA ILE A 159 -26.66 -0.93 -7.01
C ILE A 159 -27.63 -0.84 -5.84
N THR A 160 -28.82 -0.25 -6.06
CA THR A 160 -29.89 -0.24 -5.06
C THR A 160 -30.85 -1.38 -5.36
N ILE A 161 -31.06 -2.25 -4.39
CA ILE A 161 -32.03 -3.35 -4.50
C ILE A 161 -33.40 -2.81 -4.06
N PRO A 162 -34.49 -3.10 -4.81
CA PRO A 162 -35.85 -2.81 -4.36
C PRO A 162 -36.16 -3.46 -3.01
N GLY A 163 -37.20 -3.02 -2.31
CA GLY A 163 -37.59 -3.55 -1.00
C GLY A 163 -38.24 -4.94 -1.05
N TRP A 164 -37.60 -5.91 -1.71
CA TRP A 164 -38.03 -7.31 -1.76
C TRP A 164 -37.98 -7.94 -0.37
N GLN A 165 -38.92 -8.85 -0.12
CA GLN A 165 -39.05 -9.60 1.12
C GLN A 165 -38.86 -11.10 0.88
N GLU A 166 -38.55 -11.81 1.95
CA GLU A 166 -38.49 -13.27 1.91
C GLU A 166 -39.87 -13.84 1.56
N GLY A 167 -39.91 -14.76 0.59
CA GLY A 167 -41.15 -15.30 0.04
C GLY A 167 -41.70 -14.53 -1.17
N ASP A 168 -41.11 -13.40 -1.56
CA ASP A 168 -41.49 -12.71 -2.80
C ASP A 168 -41.20 -13.57 -4.04
N THR A 169 -42.17 -13.65 -4.95
CA THR A 169 -41.98 -14.24 -6.27
C THR A 169 -41.63 -13.16 -7.28
N LEU A 170 -40.39 -13.19 -7.78
CA LEU A 170 -39.89 -12.24 -8.78
C LEU A 170 -40.13 -12.78 -10.20
N THR A 171 -40.65 -11.96 -11.11
CA THR A 171 -40.81 -12.34 -12.52
C THR A 171 -39.52 -12.04 -13.31
N PRO A 172 -38.84 -13.06 -13.89
CA PRO A 172 -37.68 -12.83 -14.75
C PRO A 172 -38.08 -12.01 -15.98
N LYS A 173 -37.43 -10.87 -16.21
CA LYS A 173 -37.70 -10.00 -17.38
C LYS A 173 -36.89 -10.36 -18.62
N GLY A 174 -35.81 -11.12 -18.44
CA GLY A 174 -34.93 -11.54 -19.50
C GLY A 174 -33.68 -12.21 -18.95
N SER A 175 -32.99 -12.93 -19.83
CA SER A 175 -31.70 -13.53 -19.56
C SER A 175 -30.81 -13.27 -20.76
N SER A 176 -29.52 -13.04 -20.51
CA SER A 176 -28.51 -12.95 -21.56
C SER A 176 -27.34 -13.86 -21.22
N ILE A 177 -26.68 -14.34 -22.27
CA ILE A 177 -25.42 -15.06 -22.12
C ILE A 177 -24.31 -14.02 -22.23
N THR A 178 -23.49 -13.90 -21.20
CA THR A 178 -22.29 -13.06 -21.25
C THR A 178 -21.12 -13.89 -21.75
N GLU A 179 -20.56 -13.52 -22.90
CA GLU A 179 -19.31 -14.10 -23.37
C GLU A 179 -18.11 -13.32 -22.83
N GLY A 180 -17.13 -14.04 -22.30
CA GLY A 180 -15.90 -13.47 -21.76
C GLY A 180 -14.68 -14.23 -22.25
N LYS A 181 -13.54 -13.55 -22.34
CA LYS A 181 -12.23 -14.16 -22.56
C LYS A 181 -11.34 -13.83 -21.36
N THR A 182 -10.56 -14.81 -20.90
CA THR A 182 -9.52 -14.57 -19.92
C THR A 182 -8.51 -13.59 -20.49
N LYS A 183 -8.09 -12.61 -19.68
CA LYS A 183 -7.02 -11.69 -20.04
C LYS A 183 -5.75 -12.13 -19.33
N PRO A 184 -4.57 -12.02 -19.97
CA PRO A 184 -3.31 -12.23 -19.28
C PRO A 184 -3.18 -11.23 -18.12
N LYS A 185 -2.41 -11.59 -17.09
CA LYS A 185 -2.10 -10.68 -16.00
C LYS A 185 -1.44 -9.42 -16.58
N PRO A 186 -1.87 -8.21 -16.18
CA PRO A 186 -1.24 -6.99 -16.65
C PRO A 186 0.21 -6.92 -16.13
N LEU A 187 1.08 -6.30 -16.92
CA LEU A 187 2.43 -5.96 -16.45
C LEU A 187 2.36 -5.05 -15.23
N HIS A 188 3.41 -5.10 -14.42
CA HIS A 188 3.51 -4.22 -13.26
C HIS A 188 3.61 -2.76 -13.70
N THR A 189 3.01 -1.86 -12.92
CA THR A 189 3.40 -0.46 -12.83
C THR A 189 4.29 -0.31 -11.59
N GLU A 190 4.93 0.84 -11.36
CA GLU A 190 5.65 1.05 -10.10
C GLU A 190 4.74 0.89 -8.88
N ALA A 191 3.49 1.38 -8.94
CA ALA A 191 2.53 1.19 -7.85
C ALA A 191 2.24 -0.28 -7.57
N THR A 192 2.06 -1.12 -8.61
CA THR A 192 1.77 -2.54 -8.40
C THR A 192 3.01 -3.34 -8.05
N LEU A 193 4.20 -2.94 -8.52
CA LEU A 193 5.48 -3.52 -8.10
C LEU A 193 5.79 -3.21 -6.63
N LEU A 194 5.65 -1.94 -6.20
CA LEU A 194 5.76 -1.57 -4.79
C LEU A 194 4.78 -2.37 -3.93
N SER A 195 3.55 -2.57 -4.41
CA SER A 195 2.58 -3.40 -3.68
C SER A 195 3.01 -4.86 -3.60
N ALA A 196 3.62 -5.40 -4.66
CA ALA A 196 4.16 -6.76 -4.66
C ALA A 196 5.34 -6.88 -3.68
N MET A 197 6.24 -5.90 -3.63
CA MET A 197 7.35 -5.85 -2.68
C MET A 197 6.87 -5.74 -1.22
N GLU A 198 5.91 -4.85 -0.95
CA GLU A 198 5.31 -4.66 0.39
C GLU A 198 4.61 -5.93 0.91
N THR A 199 4.10 -6.78 0.01
CA THR A 199 3.34 -7.97 0.37
C THR A 199 4.01 -9.27 -0.05
N ALA A 200 5.29 -9.18 -0.37
CA ALA A 200 6.11 -10.33 -0.71
C ALA A 200 6.12 -11.25 0.52
N GLY A 201 5.72 -12.51 0.32
CA GLY A 201 5.56 -13.48 1.40
C GLY A 201 4.11 -13.83 1.76
N LYS A 202 3.10 -13.14 1.22
CA LYS A 202 1.69 -13.52 1.42
C LYS A 202 1.34 -14.94 0.95
N GLU A 203 2.07 -15.42 -0.05
CA GLU A 203 1.88 -16.75 -0.64
C GLU A 203 2.83 -17.80 -0.04
N ILE A 204 3.66 -17.44 0.95
CA ILE A 204 4.52 -18.41 1.66
C ILE A 204 3.62 -19.32 2.50
N GLU A 205 3.79 -20.63 2.33
CA GLU A 205 3.01 -21.64 3.03
C GLU A 205 3.34 -21.68 4.53
N ASP A 206 4.61 -21.52 4.91
CA ASP A 206 5.03 -21.49 6.31
C ASP A 206 4.50 -20.26 7.05
N ASP A 207 3.73 -20.49 8.12
CA ASP A 207 3.10 -19.44 8.91
C ASP A 207 4.10 -18.51 9.60
N ALA A 208 5.21 -19.06 10.10
CA ALA A 208 6.21 -18.28 10.82
C ALA A 208 7.00 -17.36 9.89
N LEU A 209 7.41 -17.85 8.71
CA LEU A 209 8.07 -17.05 7.68
C LEU A 209 7.13 -15.98 7.11
N ARG A 210 5.88 -16.34 6.82
CA ARG A 210 4.88 -15.37 6.37
C ARG A 210 4.63 -14.27 7.40
N GLN A 211 4.60 -14.63 8.69
CA GLN A 211 4.43 -13.66 9.77
C GLN A 211 5.68 -12.77 9.92
N ALA A 212 6.89 -13.31 9.74
CA ALA A 212 8.14 -12.52 9.73
C ALA A 212 8.19 -11.51 8.58
N MET A 213 7.63 -11.86 7.41
CA MET A 213 7.58 -10.96 6.25
C MET A 213 6.38 -10.00 6.23
N LYS A 214 5.42 -10.14 7.14
CA LYS A 214 4.13 -9.42 7.07
C LYS A 214 4.28 -7.91 7.06
N ASP A 215 5.23 -7.39 7.83
CA ASP A 215 5.43 -5.95 8.02
C ASP A 215 6.56 -5.40 7.13
N CYS A 216 7.57 -6.24 6.82
CA CYS A 216 8.74 -5.85 6.03
C CYS A 216 8.65 -6.17 4.53
N GLY A 217 7.94 -7.23 4.11
CA GLY A 217 7.96 -7.70 2.71
C GLY A 217 9.39 -7.88 2.19
N ILE A 218 9.65 -7.49 0.94
CA ILE A 218 11.01 -7.34 0.40
C ILE A 218 11.44 -5.88 0.49
N GLY A 219 12.52 -5.65 1.24
CA GLY A 219 13.10 -4.32 1.49
C GLY A 219 12.22 -3.44 2.36
N THR A 220 12.77 -2.34 2.87
CA THR A 220 12.06 -1.44 3.78
C THR A 220 11.43 -0.27 3.01
N PRO A 221 10.46 0.47 3.61
CA PRO A 221 9.92 1.69 3.00
C PRO A 221 10.99 2.68 2.51
N ALA A 222 12.16 2.69 3.16
CA ALA A 222 13.28 3.56 2.81
C ALA A 222 14.09 3.10 1.59
N THR A 223 14.07 1.81 1.22
CA THR A 223 14.98 1.24 0.20
C THR A 223 14.28 0.75 -1.06
N ARG A 224 12.97 0.45 -1.03
CA ARG A 224 12.27 -0.09 -2.22
C ARG A 224 12.37 0.81 -3.45
N ALA A 225 12.25 2.13 -3.26
CA ALA A 225 12.36 3.09 -4.36
C ALA A 225 13.75 3.04 -5.04
N SER A 226 14.83 3.04 -4.26
CA SER A 226 16.19 3.02 -4.82
C SER A 226 16.53 1.67 -5.47
N ILE A 227 15.96 0.56 -4.99
CA ILE A 227 16.08 -0.75 -5.64
C ILE A 227 15.41 -0.74 -7.02
N ILE A 228 14.19 -0.20 -7.12
CA ILE A 228 13.49 -0.03 -8.40
C ILE A 228 14.34 0.81 -9.38
N GLU A 229 14.93 1.91 -8.93
CA GLU A 229 15.80 2.76 -9.76
C GLU A 229 17.12 2.07 -10.14
N THR A 230 17.64 1.22 -9.27
CA THR A 230 18.81 0.39 -9.58
C THR A 230 18.52 -0.58 -10.73
N LEU A 231 17.31 -1.18 -10.79
CA LEU A 231 16.92 -2.05 -11.90
C LEU A 231 16.87 -1.30 -13.23
N PHE A 232 16.40 -0.05 -13.24
CA PHE A 232 16.45 0.81 -14.42
C PHE A 232 17.88 1.20 -14.80
N LYS A 233 18.68 1.68 -13.84
CA LYS A 233 20.07 2.12 -14.06
C LYS A 233 20.96 0.99 -14.60
N ARG A 234 20.72 -0.25 -14.18
CA ARG A 234 21.43 -1.44 -14.68
C ARG A 234 20.89 -1.95 -16.02
N GLY A 235 19.79 -1.39 -16.51
CA GLY A 235 19.16 -1.76 -17.77
C GLY A 235 18.48 -3.13 -17.71
N TYR A 236 17.95 -3.54 -16.57
CA TYR A 236 17.20 -4.80 -16.43
C TYR A 236 15.71 -4.66 -16.73
N MET A 237 15.17 -3.45 -16.59
CA MET A 237 13.81 -3.12 -16.97
C MET A 237 13.74 -1.69 -17.46
N GLU A 238 12.65 -1.36 -18.15
CA GLU A 238 12.37 -0.04 -18.69
C GLU A 238 10.91 0.37 -18.47
N ARG A 239 10.66 1.68 -18.53
CA ARG A 239 9.31 2.26 -18.40
C ARG A 239 8.70 2.38 -19.79
N CYS A 240 7.72 1.54 -20.11
CA CYS A 240 6.90 1.66 -21.31
C CYS A 240 5.53 2.26 -20.93
N LYS A 241 5.40 3.58 -21.07
CA LYS A 241 4.29 4.35 -20.50
C LYS A 241 4.23 4.13 -18.98
N LYS A 242 3.14 3.54 -18.46
CA LYS A 242 2.99 3.21 -17.03
C LYS A 242 3.49 1.81 -16.68
N SER A 243 3.74 0.97 -17.68
CA SER A 243 4.13 -0.43 -17.49
C SER A 243 5.65 -0.54 -17.34
N LEU A 244 6.07 -1.48 -16.49
CA LEU A 244 7.44 -1.90 -16.31
C LEU A 244 7.68 -3.15 -17.16
N VAL A 245 8.60 -3.04 -18.10
CA VAL A 245 8.91 -4.11 -19.06
C VAL A 245 10.34 -4.58 -18.82
N PRO A 246 10.58 -5.88 -18.57
CA PRO A 246 11.92 -6.43 -18.52
C PRO A 246 12.63 -6.25 -19.87
N THR A 247 13.89 -5.84 -19.85
CA THR A 247 14.73 -5.82 -21.06
C THR A 247 15.22 -7.23 -21.38
N GLU A 248 15.81 -7.44 -22.57
CA GLU A 248 16.49 -8.70 -22.90
C GLU A 248 17.56 -9.06 -21.85
N LYS A 249 18.33 -8.06 -21.38
CA LYS A 249 19.32 -8.23 -20.33
C LYS A 249 18.69 -8.68 -19.00
N GLY A 250 17.55 -8.09 -18.62
CA GLY A 250 16.83 -8.49 -17.41
C GLY A 250 16.26 -9.91 -17.50
N LEU A 251 15.71 -10.28 -18.66
CA LEU A 251 15.21 -11.64 -18.92
C LEU A 251 16.34 -12.67 -18.91
N ALA A 252 17.48 -12.35 -19.51
CA ALA A 252 18.67 -13.21 -19.49
C ALA A 252 19.13 -13.45 -18.05
N LEU A 253 19.32 -12.39 -17.25
CA LEU A 253 19.69 -12.53 -15.83
C LEU A 253 18.66 -13.38 -15.06
N ASN A 254 17.37 -13.07 -15.19
CA ASN A 254 16.32 -13.83 -14.53
C ASN A 254 16.31 -15.31 -14.95
N SER A 255 16.60 -15.61 -16.21
CA SER A 255 16.64 -17.00 -16.70
C SER A 255 17.71 -17.84 -16.01
N VAL A 256 18.83 -17.22 -15.60
CA VAL A 256 19.91 -17.85 -14.85
C VAL A 256 19.52 -18.08 -13.39
N VAL A 257 18.96 -17.06 -12.73
CA VAL A 257 18.81 -17.08 -11.26
C VAL A 257 17.43 -17.50 -10.75
N LYS A 258 16.38 -17.53 -11.58
CA LYS A 258 14.97 -17.70 -11.12
C LYS A 258 14.67 -19.00 -10.35
N THR A 259 15.49 -20.04 -10.52
CA THR A 259 15.34 -21.32 -9.81
C THR A 259 16.30 -21.46 -8.64
N MET A 260 17.18 -20.49 -8.43
CA MET A 260 18.15 -20.49 -7.35
C MET A 260 17.56 -19.85 -6.09
N ARG A 261 18.11 -20.21 -4.94
CA ARG A 261 17.69 -19.68 -3.64
C ARG A 261 17.81 -18.14 -3.55
N ILE A 262 18.77 -17.54 -4.27
CA ILE A 262 18.95 -16.07 -4.29
C ILE A 262 17.75 -15.29 -4.86
N ALA A 263 16.93 -15.95 -5.70
CA ALA A 263 15.72 -15.35 -6.25
C ALA A 263 14.45 -15.68 -5.43
N ASP A 264 14.57 -16.50 -4.38
CA ASP A 264 13.45 -16.88 -3.54
C ASP A 264 13.13 -15.80 -2.50
N VAL A 265 11.89 -15.35 -2.51
CA VAL A 265 11.34 -14.40 -1.54
C VAL A 265 11.39 -14.96 -0.12
N ALA A 266 11.19 -16.26 0.06
CA ALA A 266 11.19 -16.92 1.36
C ALA A 266 12.55 -16.77 2.08
N MET A 267 13.66 -16.75 1.33
CA MET A 267 15.00 -16.51 1.87
C MET A 267 15.10 -15.15 2.58
N THR A 268 14.41 -14.12 2.07
CA THR A 268 14.36 -12.82 2.77
C THR A 268 13.63 -12.95 4.10
N GLY A 269 12.53 -13.70 4.15
CA GLY A 269 11.80 -13.97 5.39
C GLY A 269 12.59 -14.76 6.42
N GLU A 270 13.42 -15.71 5.97
CA GLU A 270 14.36 -16.44 6.82
C GLU A 270 15.34 -15.48 7.49
N TRP A 271 15.96 -14.58 6.72
CA TRP A 271 16.91 -13.61 7.27
C TRP A 271 16.27 -12.63 8.25
N GLU A 272 15.09 -12.09 7.93
CA GLU A 272 14.37 -11.20 8.86
C GLU A 272 14.02 -11.91 10.18
N LYS A 273 13.64 -13.20 10.11
CA LYS A 273 13.38 -14.02 11.30
C LYS A 273 14.65 -14.18 12.15
N GLU A 274 15.79 -14.49 11.54
CA GLU A 274 17.07 -14.64 12.25
C GLU A 274 17.56 -13.31 12.83
N LEU A 275 17.43 -12.20 12.09
CA LEU A 275 17.75 -10.85 12.60
C LEU A 275 16.90 -10.49 13.82
N ALA A 276 15.60 -10.81 13.80
CA ALA A 276 14.73 -10.59 14.96
C ALA A 276 15.12 -11.48 16.16
N ARG A 277 15.64 -12.70 15.94
CA ARG A 277 16.19 -13.55 17.00
C ARG A 277 17.44 -12.93 17.61
N ILE A 278 18.30 -12.31 16.81
CA ILE A 278 19.48 -11.58 17.30
C ILE A 278 19.06 -10.40 18.19
N GLU A 279 18.07 -9.61 17.75
CA GLU A 279 17.54 -8.48 18.54
C GLU A 279 17.03 -8.91 19.92
N ARG A 280 16.40 -10.09 20.00
CA ARG A 280 15.93 -10.68 21.27
C ARG A 280 17.01 -11.42 22.07
N GLY A 281 18.23 -11.53 21.55
CA GLY A 281 19.33 -12.28 22.18
C GLY A 281 19.20 -13.80 22.09
N GLU A 282 18.36 -14.32 21.19
CA GLU A 282 18.10 -15.75 20.96
C GLU A 282 19.06 -16.40 19.94
N LEU A 283 19.82 -15.57 19.21
CA LEU A 283 20.83 -15.99 18.23
C LEU A 283 22.05 -15.05 18.35
N SER A 284 23.26 -15.58 18.23
CA SER A 284 24.45 -14.72 18.16
C SER A 284 24.67 -14.18 16.75
N ASP A 285 25.09 -12.92 16.67
CA ASP A 285 25.48 -12.26 15.42
C ASP A 285 26.62 -13.00 14.72
N ASP A 286 27.56 -13.58 15.48
CA ASP A 286 28.66 -14.39 14.93
C ASP A 286 28.17 -15.67 14.22
N THR A 287 27.12 -16.32 14.74
CA THR A 287 26.52 -17.51 14.11
C THR A 287 25.87 -17.11 12.79
N PHE A 288 25.03 -16.07 12.81
CA PHE A 288 24.38 -15.57 11.60
C PHE A 288 25.39 -15.15 10.54
N ARG A 289 26.48 -14.45 10.93
CA ARG A 289 27.54 -14.05 9.99
C ARG A 289 28.19 -15.27 9.31
N LYS A 290 28.49 -16.32 10.07
CA LYS A 290 29.08 -17.56 9.51
C LYS A 290 28.13 -18.26 8.53
N GLU A 291 26.83 -18.26 8.80
CA GLU A 291 25.82 -18.81 7.88
C GLU A 291 25.75 -18.01 6.58
N ILE A 292 25.80 -16.67 6.65
CA ILE A 292 25.85 -15.80 5.46
C ILE A 292 27.15 -16.03 4.67
N GLU A 293 28.30 -16.16 5.34
CA GLU A 293 29.57 -16.47 4.68
C GLU A 293 29.53 -17.83 3.95
N ALA A 294 28.94 -18.85 4.58
CA ALA A 294 28.77 -20.17 3.99
C ALA A 294 27.86 -20.11 2.75
N TYR A 295 26.69 -19.48 2.88
CA TYR A 295 25.76 -19.29 1.76
C TYR A 295 26.40 -18.51 0.61
N THR A 296 27.18 -17.47 0.92
CA THR A 296 27.89 -16.67 -0.10
C THR A 296 28.87 -17.52 -0.92
N ARG A 297 29.57 -18.47 -0.29
CA ARG A 297 30.48 -19.40 -1.00
C ARG A 297 29.71 -20.38 -1.88
N GLU A 298 28.59 -20.91 -1.37
CA GLU A 298 27.69 -21.83 -2.09
C GLU A 298 27.14 -21.16 -3.35
N ILE A 299 26.46 -20.02 -3.21
CA ILE A 299 25.83 -19.33 -4.34
C ILE A 299 26.86 -18.82 -5.37
N THR A 300 28.05 -18.41 -4.92
CA THR A 300 29.13 -18.02 -5.85
C THR A 300 29.58 -19.21 -6.69
N SER A 301 29.66 -20.40 -6.08
CA SER A 301 30.05 -21.62 -6.78
C SER A 301 28.96 -22.08 -7.76
N GLU A 302 27.67 -22.01 -7.37
CA GLU A 302 26.54 -22.26 -8.26
C GLU A 302 26.53 -21.34 -9.47
N LEU A 303 26.72 -20.03 -9.26
CA LEU A 303 26.72 -19.04 -10.34
C LEU A 303 27.90 -19.24 -11.32
N ILE A 304 29.09 -19.58 -10.82
CA ILE A 304 30.25 -19.88 -11.69
C ILE A 304 30.02 -21.16 -12.50
N SER A 305 29.28 -22.14 -11.95
CA SER A 305 28.96 -23.38 -12.67
C SER A 305 27.87 -23.25 -13.75
N CYS A 306 27.24 -22.07 -13.86
CA CYS A 306 26.24 -21.79 -14.89
C CYS A 306 26.86 -21.33 -16.23
N ASP A 307 28.16 -21.06 -16.27
CA ASP A 307 28.96 -20.87 -17.49
C ASP A 307 29.27 -22.21 -18.17
#